data_AF-A0A4R6DS91-F1
#
_entry.id   AF-A0A4R6DS91-F1
#
_cell.length_a   1.000
_cell.length_b   1.000
_cell.length_c   1.000
_cell.angle_alpha   90.00
_cell.angle_beta   90.00
_cell.angle_gamma   90.00
#
_symmetry.space_group_name_H-M   'P 1'
#
loop_
_entity.id
_entity.type
_entity.pdbx_description
1 polymer ?
#
loop_
_entity_poly.entity_id
_entity_poly.type
_entity_poly.pdbx_seq_one_letter_code
_entity_poly.pdbx_strand_id
1 'polypeptide(L)'
;MANTFLAGWLGYSFCQPGEEVELIVAPVGDEYLVYALSKPQERSITMTPGCYRGKRQARWGGTWFWLAILVFCVLVLFFIVFINDGLKGFLNPELYRAILWGGGGAGFIIIGPALYSVWRRHPFPQEDLAEEIFTVMGWKNITDINLAKLNRRRKRQWKRTGKPDNPFKEQTPFLYTGWGREFYYY
;
A
#
# COMPACT_ATOMS: atom_id res chain seq x y z
N MET A 1 -20.76 -8.18 -36.13
CA MET A 1 -19.93 -8.15 -34.91
C MET A 1 -20.75 -7.41 -33.87
N ALA A 2 -21.13 -8.07 -32.77
CA ALA A 2 -21.78 -7.37 -31.67
C ALA A 2 -20.78 -6.35 -31.11
N ASN A 3 -21.16 -5.08 -31.04
CA ASN A 3 -20.33 -4.07 -30.39
C ASN A 3 -20.37 -4.35 -28.89
N THR A 4 -19.35 -5.03 -28.37
CA THR A 4 -19.17 -5.17 -26.92
C THR A 4 -18.80 -3.82 -26.35
N PHE A 5 -19.69 -3.24 -25.55
CA PHE A 5 -19.43 -1.98 -24.86
C PHE A 5 -18.52 -2.24 -23.65
N LEU A 6 -17.41 -1.51 -23.58
CA LEU A 6 -16.44 -1.57 -22.50
C LEU A 6 -16.44 -0.21 -21.81
N ALA A 7 -16.82 -0.20 -20.53
CA ALA A 7 -16.81 1.01 -19.71
C ALA A 7 -16.07 0.72 -18.40
N GLY A 8 -15.45 1.72 -17.79
CA GLY A 8 -14.77 1.53 -16.51
C GLY A 8 -14.22 2.83 -15.96
N TRP A 9 -14.14 2.90 -14.63
CA TRP A 9 -13.50 4.03 -13.96
C TRP A 9 -12.08 3.63 -13.56
N LEU A 10 -11.14 4.03 -14.40
CA LEU A 10 -9.71 3.83 -14.19
C LEU A 10 -9.07 5.15 -13.77
N GLY A 11 -7.93 5.05 -13.07
CA GLY A 11 -7.02 6.17 -12.91
C GLY A 11 -6.50 6.69 -14.25
N TYR A 12 -5.59 7.67 -14.20
CA TYR A 12 -5.04 8.26 -15.41
C TYR A 12 -4.19 7.23 -16.18
N SER A 13 -4.71 6.73 -17.31
CA SER A 13 -4.02 5.77 -18.18
C SER A 13 -3.19 6.49 -19.25
N PHE A 14 -1.95 6.07 -19.42
CA PHE A 14 -1.07 6.56 -20.49
C PHE A 14 -1.03 5.52 -21.61
N CYS A 15 -2.05 5.54 -22.46
CA CYS A 15 -2.18 4.63 -23.61
C CYS A 15 -2.37 5.44 -24.88
N GLN A 16 -1.74 5.01 -25.98
CA GLN A 16 -1.95 5.58 -27.30
C GLN A 16 -2.80 4.67 -28.20
N PRO A 17 -3.51 5.23 -29.18
CA PRO A 17 -4.16 4.45 -30.21
C PRO A 17 -3.14 3.53 -30.92
N GLY A 18 -3.44 2.23 -30.97
CA GLY A 18 -2.59 1.22 -31.61
C GLY A 18 -1.64 0.48 -30.67
N GLU A 19 -1.60 0.83 -29.38
CA GLU A 19 -0.87 0.03 -28.39
C GLU A 19 -1.67 -1.21 -27.96
N GLU A 20 -0.96 -2.33 -27.80
CA GLU A 20 -1.53 -3.55 -27.23
C GLU A 20 -1.62 -3.44 -25.70
N VAL A 21 -2.84 -3.60 -25.18
CA VAL A 21 -3.13 -3.55 -23.74
C VAL A 21 -3.98 -4.74 -23.33
N GLU A 22 -3.73 -5.22 -22.12
CA GLU A 22 -4.55 -6.26 -21.48
C GLU A 22 -5.57 -5.59 -20.56
N LEU A 23 -6.85 -5.87 -20.78
CA LEU A 23 -7.94 -5.34 -19.95
C LEU A 23 -8.47 -6.42 -19.01
N ILE A 24 -8.64 -6.05 -17.75
CA ILE A 24 -9.24 -6.90 -16.73
C ILE A 24 -10.68 -6.42 -16.55
N VAL A 25 -11.61 -7.25 -16.98
CA VAL A 25 -13.03 -6.92 -17.08
C VAL A 25 -13.89 -7.93 -16.32
N ALA A 26 -15.03 -7.48 -15.81
CA ALA A 26 -16.09 -8.37 -15.37
C ALA A 26 -17.37 -8.13 -16.20
N PRO A 27 -18.13 -9.20 -16.51
CA PRO A 27 -19.40 -9.07 -17.19
C PRO A 27 -20.45 -8.45 -16.27
N VAL A 28 -21.16 -7.44 -16.76
CA VAL A 28 -22.27 -6.77 -16.07
C VAL A 28 -23.46 -6.71 -17.04
N GLY A 29 -24.30 -7.75 -17.02
CA GLY A 29 -25.38 -7.90 -18.00
C GLY A 29 -24.82 -8.08 -19.41
N ASP A 30 -25.19 -7.18 -20.32
CA ASP A 30 -24.74 -7.18 -21.73
C ASP A 30 -23.47 -6.35 -21.96
N GLU A 31 -22.94 -5.69 -20.92
CA GLU A 31 -21.75 -4.83 -20.96
C GLU A 31 -20.59 -5.42 -20.16
N TYR A 32 -19.37 -4.92 -20.42
CA TYR A 32 -18.17 -5.31 -19.68
C TYR A 32 -17.61 -4.11 -18.90
N LEU A 33 -17.49 -4.28 -17.58
CA LEU A 33 -16.91 -3.28 -16.69
C LEU A 33 -15.40 -3.51 -16.55
N VAL A 34 -14.59 -2.53 -16.90
CA VAL A 34 -13.13 -2.54 -16.82
C VAL A 34 -12.66 -2.09 -15.44
N TYR A 35 -11.89 -2.94 -14.75
CA TYR A 35 -11.34 -2.66 -13.42
C TYR A 35 -9.84 -2.35 -13.42
N ALA A 36 -9.11 -2.88 -14.39
CA ALA A 36 -7.71 -2.58 -14.57
C ALA A 36 -7.29 -2.69 -16.03
N LEU A 37 -6.26 -1.91 -16.37
CA LEU A 37 -5.59 -1.92 -17.66
C LEU A 37 -4.10 -2.20 -17.41
N SER A 38 -3.59 -3.26 -18.01
CA SER A 38 -2.21 -3.71 -17.90
C SER A 38 -1.48 -3.52 -19.24
N LYS A 39 -0.27 -2.95 -19.20
CA LYS A 39 0.67 -2.92 -20.32
C LYS A 39 1.83 -3.88 -20.01
N PRO A 40 1.78 -5.14 -20.48
CA PRO A 40 2.78 -6.15 -20.11
C PRO A 40 4.19 -5.80 -20.62
N GLN A 41 4.29 -5.14 -21.78
CA GLN A 41 5.57 -4.70 -22.35
C GLN A 41 6.30 -3.70 -21.44
N GLU A 42 5.56 -2.79 -20.82
CA GLU A 42 6.11 -1.76 -19.93
C GLU A 42 6.16 -2.20 -18.47
N ARG A 43 5.44 -3.28 -18.14
CA ARG A 43 5.11 -3.71 -16.77
C ARG A 43 4.50 -2.55 -15.98
N SER A 44 3.50 -1.93 -16.58
CA SER A 44 2.70 -0.87 -15.98
C SER A 44 1.24 -1.32 -15.88
N ILE A 45 0.55 -0.87 -14.84
CA ILE A 45 -0.85 -1.16 -14.62
C ILE A 45 -1.57 0.10 -14.13
N THR A 46 -2.75 0.34 -14.69
CA THR A 46 -3.70 1.34 -14.24
C THR A 46 -4.87 0.62 -13.60
N MET A 47 -5.29 1.04 -12.41
CA MET A 47 -6.37 0.39 -11.66
C MET A 47 -7.47 1.39 -11.29
N THR A 48 -8.61 0.85 -10.87
CA THR A 48 -9.67 1.64 -10.23
C THR A 48 -9.16 2.37 -8.98
N PRO A 49 -9.63 3.62 -8.73
CA PRO A 49 -9.36 4.38 -7.52
C PRO A 49 -9.34 3.59 -6.21
N GLY A 50 -8.26 3.75 -5.44
CA GLY A 50 -8.07 3.09 -4.13
C GLY A 50 -7.65 1.62 -4.18
N CYS A 51 -7.69 0.95 -5.33
CA CYS A 51 -7.39 -0.48 -5.48
C CYS A 51 -5.90 -0.71 -5.81
N TYR A 52 -5.00 -0.57 -4.84
CA TYR A 52 -3.55 -0.62 -5.11
C TYR A 52 -2.73 -1.53 -4.19
N ARG A 53 -3.37 -2.20 -3.24
CA ARG A 53 -2.70 -3.02 -2.22
C ARG A 53 -3.60 -4.18 -1.80
N GLY A 54 -2.99 -5.26 -1.34
CA GLY A 54 -3.68 -6.37 -0.71
C GLY A 54 -4.06 -6.09 0.75
N LYS A 55 -4.97 -6.91 1.29
CA LYS A 55 -5.50 -6.81 2.66
C LYS A 55 -4.43 -6.86 3.72
N ARG A 56 -3.39 -7.68 3.55
CA ARG A 56 -2.30 -7.78 4.55
C ARG A 56 -1.54 -6.45 4.63
N GLN A 57 -1.21 -5.85 3.49
CA GLN A 57 -0.53 -4.55 3.44
C GLN A 57 -1.43 -3.42 3.96
N ALA A 58 -2.74 -3.48 3.74
CA ALA A 58 -3.68 -2.52 4.30
C ALA A 58 -3.75 -2.58 5.84
N ARG A 59 -3.82 -3.80 6.41
CA ARG A 59 -3.76 -4.01 7.86
C ARG A 59 -2.44 -3.53 8.44
N TRP A 60 -1.32 -3.92 7.83
CA TRP A 60 0.01 -3.53 8.29
C TRP A 60 0.21 -2.01 8.23
N GLY A 61 -0.25 -1.36 7.16
CA GLY A 61 -0.21 0.10 7.03
C GLY A 61 -1.05 0.82 8.08
N GLY A 62 -2.16 0.22 8.54
CA GLY A 62 -2.98 0.75 9.62
C GLY A 62 -2.38 0.56 11.01
N THR A 63 -1.70 -0.56 11.27
CA THR A 63 -1.16 -0.90 12.59
C THR A 63 0.26 -0.39 12.83
N TRP A 64 1.10 -0.31 11.80
CA TRP A 64 2.53 0.00 11.93
C TRP A 64 2.78 1.36 12.59
N PHE A 65 2.00 2.38 12.24
CA PHE A 65 2.15 3.73 12.81
C PHE A 65 1.93 3.73 14.33
N TRP A 66 0.87 3.06 14.80
CA TRP A 66 0.55 2.96 16.22
C TRP A 66 1.54 2.10 16.98
N LEU A 67 2.00 0.99 16.39
CA LEU A 67 3.07 0.17 16.97
C LEU A 67 4.38 0.96 17.09
N ALA A 68 4.73 1.77 16.11
CA ALA A 68 5.92 2.62 16.16
C ALA A 68 5.83 3.65 17.28
N ILE A 69 4.65 4.26 17.50
CA ILE A 69 4.42 5.17 18.63
C ILE A 69 4.59 4.43 19.96
N LEU A 70 4.01 3.23 20.10
CA LEU A 70 4.12 2.44 21.32
C LEU A 70 5.59 2.11 21.64
N VAL A 71 6.35 1.63 20.64
CA VAL A 71 7.78 1.34 20.79
C VAL A 71 8.55 2.62 21.15
N PHE A 72 8.26 3.74 20.51
CA PHE A 72 8.89 5.02 20.82
C PHE A 72 8.65 5.46 22.26
N CYS A 73 7.42 5.35 22.78
CA CYS A 73 7.10 5.66 24.18
C CYS A 73 7.89 4.79 25.15
N VAL A 74 8.01 3.49 24.88
CA VAL A 74 8.80 2.56 25.70
C VAL A 74 10.29 2.92 25.67
N LEU A 75 10.84 3.26 24.50
CA LEU A 75 12.24 3.68 24.38
C LEU A 75 12.52 4.98 25.13
N VAL A 76 11.61 5.95 25.10
CA VAL A 76 11.73 7.20 25.86
C VAL A 76 11.76 6.92 27.37
N LEU A 77 10.91 6.03 27.86
CA LEU A 77 10.92 5.62 29.27
C LEU A 77 12.26 5.00 29.67
N PHE A 78 12.78 4.07 28.87
CA PHE A 78 14.09 3.48 29.12
C PHE A 78 15.23 4.51 29.08
N PHE A 79 15.15 5.49 28.17
CA PHE A 79 16.14 6.55 28.08
C PHE A 79 16.13 7.47 29.30
N ILE A 80 14.94 7.82 29.82
CA ILE A 80 14.79 8.62 31.05
C ILE A 80 15.40 7.88 32.24
N VAL A 81 15.11 6.58 32.40
CA VAL A 81 15.69 5.75 33.47
C VAL A 81 17.20 5.69 33.36
N PHE A 82 17.73 5.50 32.15
CA PHE A 82 19.16 5.45 31.93
C PHE A 82 19.88 6.74 32.34
N ILE A 83 19.29 7.91 32.06
CA ILE A 83 19.87 9.21 32.46
C ILE A 83 19.88 9.38 33.97
N ASN A 84 18.80 8.98 34.66
CA ASN A 84 18.65 9.22 36.10
C ASN A 84 19.43 8.20 36.95
N ASP A 85 19.31 6.92 36.62
CA ASP A 85 19.74 5.81 37.47
C ASP A 85 20.83 4.92 36.82
N GLY A 86 21.23 5.25 35.58
CA GLY A 86 22.17 4.45 34.81
C GLY A 86 21.66 3.02 34.57
N LEU A 87 22.58 2.06 34.44
CA LEU A 87 22.25 0.66 34.21
C LEU A 87 21.51 0.00 35.40
N LYS A 88 21.68 0.54 36.62
CA LYS A 88 21.02 0.00 37.83
C LYS A 88 19.52 0.25 37.83
N GLY A 89 19.07 1.33 37.18
CA GLY A 89 17.65 1.66 37.03
C GLY A 89 16.85 0.58 36.30
N PHE A 90 17.47 -0.17 35.38
CA PHE A 90 16.79 -1.25 34.66
C PHE A 90 16.47 -2.47 35.53
N LEU A 91 17.13 -2.62 36.67
CA LEU A 91 16.88 -3.70 37.64
C LEU A 91 15.85 -3.30 38.70
N ASN A 92 15.36 -2.06 38.66
CA ASN A 92 14.45 -1.54 39.67
C ASN A 92 13.03 -2.12 39.49
N PRO A 93 12.43 -2.77 40.51
CA PRO A 93 11.06 -3.28 40.43
C PRO A 93 10.01 -2.21 40.11
N GLU A 94 10.27 -0.94 40.47
CA GLU A 94 9.37 0.17 40.20
C GLU A 94 9.27 0.50 38.70
N LEU A 95 10.34 0.29 37.93
CA LEU A 95 10.29 0.39 36.46
C LEU A 95 9.34 -0.65 35.88
N TYR A 96 9.41 -1.88 36.36
CA TYR A 96 8.54 -2.97 35.91
C TYR A 96 7.07 -2.69 36.22
N ARG A 97 6.79 -2.15 37.42
CA ARG A 97 5.44 -1.68 37.79
C ARG A 97 4.98 -0.52 36.90
N ALA A 98 5.83 0.45 36.63
CA ALA A 98 5.50 1.58 35.75
C ALA A 98 5.21 1.12 34.31
N ILE A 99 5.94 0.13 33.80
CA ILE A 99 5.68 -0.45 32.48
C ILE A 99 4.38 -1.28 32.48
N LEU A 100 4.09 -2.05 33.53
CA LEU A 100 2.86 -2.83 33.62
C LEU A 100 1.62 -1.94 33.71
N TRP A 101 1.61 -0.99 34.65
CA TRP A 101 0.45 -0.12 34.89
C TRP A 101 0.36 1.00 33.86
N GLY A 102 1.47 1.68 33.59
CA GLY A 102 1.56 2.74 32.59
C GLY A 102 1.46 2.21 31.17
N GLY A 103 2.13 1.09 30.86
CA GLY A 103 2.03 0.44 29.55
C GLY A 103 0.71 -0.29 29.34
N GLY A 104 0.05 -0.80 30.37
CA GLY A 104 -1.32 -1.34 30.27
C GLY A 104 -2.34 -0.25 29.94
N GLY A 105 -2.31 0.86 30.69
CA GLY A 105 -3.22 2.00 30.46
C GLY A 105 -2.94 2.76 29.17
N ALA A 106 -1.67 3.16 28.94
CA ALA A 106 -1.27 3.82 27.70
C ALA A 106 -1.38 2.89 26.49
N GLY A 107 -1.12 1.59 26.69
CA GLY A 107 -1.33 0.56 25.67
C GLY A 107 -2.77 0.52 25.19
N PHE A 108 -3.75 0.64 26.07
CA PHE A 108 -5.16 0.70 25.67
C PHE A 108 -5.48 1.94 24.82
N ILE A 109 -4.94 3.10 25.18
CA ILE A 109 -5.13 4.38 24.46
C ILE A 109 -4.45 4.35 23.07
N ILE A 110 -3.38 3.58 22.89
CA ILE A 110 -2.65 3.49 21.61
C ILE A 110 -3.19 2.34 20.74
N ILE A 111 -3.43 1.18 21.34
CA ILE A 111 -3.90 -0.03 20.66
C ILE A 111 -5.37 0.11 20.27
N GLY A 112 -6.20 0.76 21.09
CA GLY A 112 -7.61 1.00 20.79
C GLY A 112 -7.84 1.71 19.45
N PRO A 113 -7.24 2.90 19.21
CA PRO A 113 -7.26 3.57 17.92
C PRO A 113 -6.66 2.74 16.78
N ALA A 114 -5.61 1.96 17.04
CA ALA A 114 -5.02 1.07 16.04
C ALA A 114 -6.02 -0.01 15.58
N LEU A 115 -6.62 -0.73 16.53
CA LEU A 115 -7.66 -1.73 16.27
C LEU A 115 -8.88 -1.10 15.62
N TYR A 116 -9.35 0.05 16.12
CA TYR A 116 -10.46 0.79 15.53
C TYR A 116 -10.17 1.21 14.09
N SER A 117 -8.94 1.65 13.78
CA SER A 117 -8.55 2.06 12.43
C SER A 117 -8.57 0.92 11.41
N VAL A 118 -8.31 -0.31 11.85
CA VAL A 118 -8.41 -1.51 11.03
C VAL A 118 -9.86 -1.98 10.95
N TRP A 119 -10.58 -1.99 12.08
CA TRP A 119 -11.96 -2.43 12.18
C TRP A 119 -12.93 -1.56 11.37
N ARG A 120 -12.79 -0.22 11.43
CA ARG A 120 -13.65 0.72 10.67
C ARG A 120 -13.49 0.61 9.15
N ARG A 121 -12.45 -0.08 8.68
CA ARG A 121 -12.18 -0.36 7.26
C ARG A 121 -12.62 -1.75 6.84
N HIS A 122 -13.34 -2.48 7.71
CA HIS A 122 -13.98 -3.74 7.36
C HIS A 122 -15.43 -3.49 6.92
N PRO A 123 -15.90 -4.13 5.82
CA PRO A 123 -15.13 -4.93 4.87
C PRO A 123 -14.12 -4.07 4.09
N PHE A 124 -13.08 -4.69 3.51
CA PHE A 124 -12.02 -4.03 2.74
C PHE A 124 -12.33 -4.10 1.23
N PRO A 125 -13.36 -3.41 0.70
CA PRO A 125 -13.86 -3.63 -0.66
C PRO A 125 -12.81 -3.29 -1.72
N GLN A 126 -11.99 -2.26 -1.47
CA GLN A 126 -10.95 -1.83 -2.39
C GLN A 126 -9.81 -2.85 -2.46
N GLU A 127 -9.40 -3.40 -1.32
CA GLU A 127 -8.37 -4.42 -1.27
C GLU A 127 -8.87 -5.78 -1.78
N ASP A 128 -10.14 -6.14 -1.55
CA ASP A 128 -10.75 -7.35 -2.10
C ASP A 128 -10.74 -7.31 -3.64
N LEU A 129 -11.18 -6.19 -4.23
CA LEU A 129 -11.13 -5.97 -5.68
C LEU A 129 -9.68 -5.97 -6.21
N ALA A 130 -8.75 -5.33 -5.50
CA ALA A 130 -7.34 -5.34 -5.88
C ALA A 130 -6.75 -6.76 -5.88
N GLU A 131 -7.08 -7.57 -4.86
CA GLU A 131 -6.63 -8.96 -4.78
C GLU A 131 -7.24 -9.83 -5.90
N GLU A 132 -8.50 -9.63 -6.27
CA GLU A 132 -9.13 -10.31 -7.39
C GLU A 132 -8.42 -9.95 -8.72
N ILE A 133 -8.16 -8.67 -8.95
CA ILE A 133 -7.40 -8.22 -10.12
C ILE A 133 -6.00 -8.85 -10.16
N PHE A 134 -5.29 -8.89 -9.03
CA PHE A 134 -3.97 -9.56 -8.95
C PHE A 134 -4.06 -11.07 -9.18
N THR A 135 -5.17 -11.70 -8.79
CA THR A 135 -5.44 -13.12 -9.03
C THR A 135 -5.63 -13.40 -10.51
N VAL A 136 -6.43 -12.58 -11.21
CA VAL A 136 -6.65 -12.71 -12.65
C VAL A 136 -5.34 -12.52 -13.43
N MET A 137 -4.46 -11.62 -12.99
CA MET A 137 -3.11 -11.46 -13.57
C MET A 137 -2.13 -12.60 -13.25
N GLY A 138 -2.52 -13.58 -12.44
CA GLY A 138 -1.67 -14.71 -12.07
C GLY A 138 -0.51 -14.33 -11.14
N TRP A 139 -0.62 -13.24 -10.38
CA TRP A 139 0.44 -12.82 -9.47
C TRP A 139 0.49 -13.69 -8.21
N LYS A 140 1.70 -13.86 -7.65
CA LYS A 140 1.92 -14.59 -6.41
C LYS A 140 1.95 -13.63 -5.21
N ASN A 141 1.63 -14.14 -4.01
CA ASN A 141 1.64 -13.37 -2.76
C ASN A 141 0.70 -12.16 -2.73
N ILE A 142 -0.47 -12.32 -3.35
CA ILE A 142 -1.50 -11.31 -3.63
C ILE A 142 -1.80 -10.39 -2.42
N THR A 143 -2.00 -10.97 -1.24
CA THR A 143 -2.33 -10.21 -0.02
C THR A 143 -1.22 -9.25 0.43
N ASP A 144 0.04 -9.55 0.09
CA ASP A 144 1.23 -8.78 0.48
C ASP A 144 1.67 -7.76 -0.59
N ILE A 145 0.94 -7.68 -1.71
CA ILE A 145 1.26 -6.75 -2.80
C ILE A 145 0.89 -5.32 -2.39
N ASN A 146 1.78 -4.38 -2.70
CA ASN A 146 1.53 -2.95 -2.57
C ASN A 146 2.14 -2.23 -3.76
N LEU A 147 1.30 -1.87 -4.73
CA LEU A 147 1.72 -1.25 -5.97
C LEU A 147 2.36 0.12 -5.75
N ALA A 148 1.88 0.89 -4.78
CA ALA A 148 2.51 2.17 -4.44
C ALA A 148 3.96 1.99 -3.95
N LYS A 149 4.23 0.92 -3.18
CA LYS A 149 5.57 0.57 -2.72
C LYS A 149 6.46 0.06 -3.86
N LEU A 150 5.93 -0.79 -4.74
CA LEU A 150 6.64 -1.28 -5.94
C LEU A 150 7.00 -0.14 -6.89
N ASN A 151 6.03 0.73 -7.19
CA ASN A 151 6.22 1.91 -8.03
C ASN A 151 7.32 2.82 -7.47
N ARG A 152 7.31 3.11 -6.17
CA ARG A 152 8.38 3.89 -5.50
C ARG A 152 9.75 3.20 -5.59
N ARG A 153 9.82 1.88 -5.41
CA ARG A 153 11.08 1.11 -5.53
C ARG A 153 11.63 1.18 -6.94
N ARG A 154 10.79 0.97 -7.95
CA ARG A 154 11.17 1.03 -9.36
C ARG A 154 11.64 2.42 -9.77
N LYS A 155 10.94 3.48 -9.34
CA LYS A 155 11.40 4.88 -9.51
C LYS A 155 12.78 5.13 -8.91
N ARG A 156 13.05 4.61 -7.69
CA ARG A 156 14.36 4.76 -7.03
C ARG A 156 15.46 3.98 -7.75
N GLN A 157 15.17 2.75 -8.19
CA GLN A 157 16.12 1.95 -8.95
C GLN A 157 16.53 2.67 -10.23
N TRP A 158 15.54 3.15 -10.99
CA TRP A 158 15.79 3.86 -12.23
C TRP A 158 16.60 5.14 -12.04
N LYS A 159 16.28 5.96 -11.02
CA LYS A 159 17.08 7.15 -10.67
C LYS A 159 18.56 6.83 -10.38
N ARG A 160 18.88 5.60 -9.97
CA ARG A 160 20.26 5.15 -9.69
C ARG A 160 20.94 4.54 -10.89
N THR A 161 20.22 3.73 -11.67
CA THR A 161 20.81 2.94 -12.76
C THR A 161 20.73 3.62 -14.12
N GLY A 162 19.84 4.60 -14.30
CA GLY A 162 19.47 5.13 -15.61
C GLY A 162 18.78 4.10 -16.52
N LYS A 163 18.63 2.84 -16.05
CA LYS A 163 18.09 1.71 -16.79
C LYS A 163 16.77 1.18 -16.20
N PRO A 164 15.80 0.76 -17.04
CA PRO A 164 15.85 0.82 -18.49
C PRO A 164 15.95 2.26 -19.01
N ASP A 165 16.59 2.47 -20.16
CA ASP A 165 16.50 3.77 -20.86
C ASP A 165 15.02 4.13 -20.89
N ASN A 166 14.66 5.35 -20.51
CA ASN A 166 13.25 5.76 -20.44
C ASN A 166 12.58 5.41 -21.77
N PRO A 167 11.73 4.36 -21.84
CA PRO A 167 11.12 4.02 -23.12
C PRO A 167 10.08 5.08 -23.52
N PHE A 168 9.81 6.05 -22.62
CA PHE A 168 8.67 6.96 -22.67
C PHE A 168 9.13 8.42 -22.58
N LYS A 169 10.14 8.79 -23.38
CA LYS A 169 10.68 10.16 -23.48
C LYS A 169 9.61 11.23 -23.78
N GLU A 170 8.45 10.83 -24.29
CA GLU A 170 7.42 11.78 -24.75
C GLU A 170 6.08 11.74 -23.99
N GLN A 171 5.75 10.69 -23.21
CA GLN A 171 4.32 10.42 -22.92
C GLN A 171 3.96 10.11 -21.47
N THR A 172 4.89 9.75 -20.59
CA THR A 172 4.60 9.54 -19.16
C THR A 172 5.43 10.48 -18.31
N PRO A 173 4.85 11.27 -17.39
CA PRO A 173 5.67 11.96 -16.44
C PRO A 173 6.04 10.96 -15.35
N PHE A 174 7.19 10.31 -15.51
CA PHE A 174 7.97 9.83 -14.35
C PHE A 174 8.27 10.98 -13.36
N LEU A 175 8.16 12.24 -13.83
CA LEU A 175 8.15 13.48 -13.07
C LEU A 175 6.92 13.64 -12.16
N TYR A 176 5.80 12.94 -12.38
CA TYR A 176 4.65 13.03 -11.47
C TYR A 176 5.00 12.31 -10.17
N THR A 177 5.35 13.11 -9.17
CA THR A 177 5.76 12.71 -7.83
C THR A 177 4.59 12.52 -6.85
N GLY A 178 3.34 12.77 -7.25
CA GLY A 178 2.25 12.69 -6.26
C GLY A 178 0.81 12.57 -6.74
N TRP A 179 0.52 12.64 -8.04
CA TRP A 179 -0.85 12.88 -8.51
C TRP A 179 -1.35 12.03 -9.67
N GLY A 180 -0.52 11.14 -10.23
CA GLY A 180 -0.98 10.09 -11.14
C GLY A 180 -1.76 9.08 -10.31
N ARG A 181 -3.02 9.38 -10.03
CA ARG A 181 -3.86 8.55 -9.19
C ARG A 181 -4.02 7.20 -9.92
N GLU A 182 -3.66 6.13 -9.21
CA GLU A 182 -3.87 4.73 -9.60
C GLU A 182 -3.13 4.17 -10.82
N PHE A 183 -2.02 4.81 -11.23
CA PHE A 183 -1.06 4.25 -12.18
C PHE A 183 0.21 3.74 -11.49
N TYR A 184 0.62 2.51 -11.79
CA TYR A 184 1.72 1.83 -11.09
C TYR A 184 2.65 1.06 -12.03
N TYR A 185 3.96 1.17 -11.75
CA TYR A 185 4.96 0.24 -12.28
C TYR A 185 5.20 -0.90 -11.28
N TYR A 186 5.29 -2.14 -11.75
CA TYR A 186 5.54 -3.32 -10.93
C TYR A 186 6.70 -4.17 -11.44
#